data_AF-A0A973RTT9-F1
#
_entry.id   AF-A0A973RTT9-F1
#
_cell.length_a   1.000
_cell.length_b   1.000
_cell.length_c   1.000
_cell.angle_alpha   90.00
_cell.angle_beta   90.00
_cell.angle_gamma   90.00
#
_symmetry.space_group_name_H-M   'P 1'
#
loop_
_entity.id
_entity.type
_entity.pdbx_description
1 polymer ?
#
loop_
_entity_poly.entity_id
_entity_poly.type
_entity_poly.pdbx_seq_one_letter_code
_entity_poly.pdbx_strand_id
1 'polypeptide(L)'
;MRGWWQEIAGLVLPVDCAGCGLPRTELCERCRGLLGGAVPARRVRPSPEPPGLPPVWAAARYGDEVRAVVLAHKERGALGLARPLGTALAAAVQRVGVTGPVLLVPVP
;
A
#
# COMPACT_ATOMS: atom_id res chain seq x y z
N MET A 1 -2.86 -15.43 17.13
CA MET A 1 -2.60 -16.78 16.56
C MET A 1 -2.78 -16.86 15.05
N ARG A 2 -3.84 -16.31 14.42
CA ARG A 2 -4.09 -16.48 12.97
C ARG A 2 -3.01 -15.93 12.01
N GLY A 3 -2.33 -14.85 12.37
CA GLY A 3 -1.31 -14.22 11.50
C GLY A 3 -0.05 -15.08 11.31
N TRP A 4 0.43 -15.74 12.37
CA TRP A 4 1.64 -16.56 12.30
C TRP A 4 1.44 -17.82 11.45
N TRP A 5 0.22 -18.36 11.44
CA TRP A 5 -0.13 -19.50 10.60
C TRP A 5 -0.12 -19.16 9.10
N GLN A 6 -0.44 -17.93 8.69
CA GLN A 6 -0.38 -17.53 7.28
C GLN A 6 1.07 -17.39 6.80
N GLU A 7 1.95 -16.81 7.62
CA GLU A 7 3.39 -16.73 7.32
C GLU A 7 4.02 -18.12 7.22
N ILE A 8 3.75 -19.01 8.18
CA ILE A 8 4.25 -20.40 8.14
C ILE A 8 3.62 -21.19 6.98
N ALA A 9 2.32 -21.02 6.72
CA ALA A 9 1.67 -21.67 5.59
C ALA A 9 2.22 -21.17 4.26
N GLY A 10 2.56 -19.89 4.12
CA GLY A 10 3.16 -19.33 2.90
C GLY A 10 4.57 -19.85 2.60
N LEU A 11 5.27 -20.42 3.60
CA LEU A 11 6.54 -21.12 3.40
C LEU A 11 6.35 -22.53 2.81
N VAL A 12 5.17 -23.14 2.97
CA VAL A 12 4.87 -24.53 2.58
C VAL A 12 3.89 -24.61 1.40
N LEU A 13 2.97 -23.66 1.30
CA LEU A 13 1.93 -23.55 0.29
C LEU A 13 2.20 -22.35 -0.63
N PRO A 14 1.98 -22.49 -1.95
CA PRO A 14 2.10 -21.37 -2.87
C PRO A 14 1.15 -20.25 -2.43
N VAL A 15 1.70 -19.05 -2.23
CA VAL A 15 0.91 -17.85 -1.91
C VAL A 15 0.22 -17.33 -3.16
N ASP A 16 -1.04 -16.94 -3.01
CA ASP A 16 -1.79 -16.22 -4.04
C ASP A 16 -1.56 -14.72 -3.91
N CYS A 17 -1.70 -13.99 -5.01
CA CYS A 17 -1.49 -12.55 -5.03
C CYS A 17 -2.48 -11.87 -4.09
N ALA A 18 -1.96 -11.11 -3.13
CA ALA A 18 -2.78 -10.43 -2.13
C ALA A 18 -3.78 -9.41 -2.73
N GLY A 19 -3.55 -8.97 -3.97
CA GLY A 19 -4.44 -8.07 -4.70
C GLY A 19 -5.50 -8.81 -5.50
N CYS A 20 -5.09 -9.64 -6.46
CA CYS A 20 -5.98 -10.24 -7.45
C CYS A 20 -6.22 -11.75 -7.30
N GLY A 21 -5.52 -12.42 -6.39
CA GLY A 21 -5.62 -13.88 -6.20
C GLY A 21 -4.87 -14.73 -7.24
N LEU A 22 -4.04 -14.13 -8.10
CA LEU A 22 -3.21 -14.90 -9.05
C LEU A 22 -2.28 -15.85 -8.28
N PRO A 23 -2.22 -17.15 -8.62
CA PRO A 23 -1.48 -18.10 -7.81
C PRO A 23 0.04 -17.95 -7.96
N ARG A 24 0.77 -18.46 -6.95
CA ARG A 24 2.23 -18.58 -6.91
C ARG A 24 3.02 -17.26 -6.87
N THR A 25 2.39 -16.17 -6.45
CA THR A 25 3.09 -14.89 -6.24
C THR A 25 2.39 -14.10 -5.14
N GLU A 26 3.14 -13.51 -4.20
CA GLU A 26 2.56 -12.67 -3.15
C GLU A 26 1.99 -11.35 -3.71
N LEU A 27 2.64 -10.83 -4.76
CA LEU A 27 2.24 -9.61 -5.46
C LEU A 27 2.66 -9.67 -6.94
N CYS A 28 1.69 -9.91 -7.82
CA CYS A 28 1.92 -9.94 -9.26
C CYS A 28 2.27 -8.54 -9.82
N GLU A 29 2.85 -8.52 -11.03
CA GLU A 29 3.28 -7.27 -11.69
C GLU A 29 2.13 -6.29 -11.93
N ARG A 30 0.93 -6.79 -12.25
CA ARG A 30 -0.28 -5.94 -12.41
C ARG A 30 -0.60 -5.19 -11.12
N CYS A 31 -0.72 -5.91 -10.01
CA CYS A 31 -1.01 -5.32 -8.70
C CYS A 31 0.14 -4.42 -8.22
N ARG A 32 1.40 -4.75 -8.53
CA ARG A 32 2.55 -3.87 -8.30
C ARG A 32 2.45 -2.58 -9.10
N GLY A 33 2.02 -2.66 -10.35
CA GLY A 33 1.77 -1.50 -11.21
C GLY A 33 0.71 -0.55 -10.65
N LEU A 34 -0.34 -1.11 -10.03
CA LEU A 34 -1.39 -0.33 -9.35
C LEU A 34 -0.88 0.43 -8.11
N LEU A 35 0.20 -0.04 -7.45
CA LEU A 35 0.77 0.61 -6.26
C LEU A 35 1.77 1.73 -6.59
N GLY A 36 2.52 1.63 -7.68
CA GLY A 36 3.57 2.63 -7.95
C GLY A 36 4.20 2.62 -9.33
N GLY A 37 3.78 1.74 -10.24
CA GLY A 37 4.37 1.63 -11.58
C GLY A 37 3.59 2.40 -12.66
N ALA A 38 2.26 2.40 -12.59
CA ALA A 38 1.40 2.97 -13.63
C ALA A 38 0.65 4.24 -13.19
N VAL A 39 0.48 4.44 -11.88
CA VAL A 39 -0.25 5.60 -11.34
C VAL A 39 0.64 6.30 -10.31
N PRO A 40 1.18 7.48 -10.61
CA PRO A 40 1.98 8.22 -9.65
C PRO A 40 1.13 8.69 -8.46
N ALA A 41 1.79 8.91 -7.32
CA ALA A 41 1.16 9.56 -6.18
C ALA A 41 0.48 10.86 -6.61
N ARG A 42 -0.77 11.04 -6.20
CA ARG A 42 -1.64 12.12 -6.70
C ARG A 42 -2.18 12.97 -5.58
N ARG A 43 -2.40 14.25 -5.89
CA ARG A 43 -3.10 15.16 -4.99
C ARG A 43 -4.57 14.75 -4.90
N VAL A 44 -5.08 14.64 -3.68
CA VAL A 44 -6.48 14.29 -3.42
C VAL A 44 -7.13 15.38 -2.58
N ARG A 45 -8.40 15.67 -2.84
CA ARG A 45 -9.17 16.65 -2.09
C ARG A 45 -10.61 16.15 -1.92
N PRO A 46 -11.20 16.28 -0.72
CA PRO A 46 -12.62 16.06 -0.53
C PRO A 46 -13.43 17.15 -1.25
N SER A 47 -14.69 16.84 -1.54
CA SER A 47 -15.67 17.79 -2.07
C SER A 47 -16.88 17.83 -1.13
N PRO A 48 -17.19 18.99 -0.50
CA PRO A 48 -16.42 20.23 -0.52
C PRO A 48 -15.08 20.12 0.25
N GLU A 49 -14.12 21.00 -0.06
CA GLU A 49 -12.82 21.06 0.63
C GLU A 49 -12.95 21.87 1.94
N PRO A 50 -12.65 21.29 3.11
CA PRO A 50 -12.65 22.02 4.37
C PRO A 50 -11.62 23.17 4.37
N PRO A 51 -11.96 24.36 4.92
CA PRO A 51 -10.99 25.43 5.10
C PRO A 51 -9.78 24.97 5.91
N GLY A 52 -8.57 25.30 5.45
CA GLY A 52 -7.32 24.98 6.14
C GLY A 52 -6.80 23.55 5.93
N LEU A 53 -7.43 22.73 5.07
CA LEU A 53 -6.90 21.39 4.77
C LEU A 53 -5.51 21.48 4.10
N PRO A 54 -4.45 20.90 4.69
CA PRO A 54 -3.13 20.89 4.06
C PRO A 54 -3.14 20.03 2.78
N PRO A 55 -2.16 20.19 1.87
CA PRO A 55 -2.06 19.35 0.67
C PRO A 55 -2.05 17.85 1.02
N VAL A 56 -3.08 17.12 0.62
CA VAL A 56 -3.18 15.67 0.82
C VAL A 56 -2.73 14.93 -0.44
N TRP A 57 -1.87 13.93 -0.25
CA TRP A 57 -1.37 13.06 -1.31
C TRP A 57 -1.75 11.61 -1.04
N ALA A 58 -2.26 10.93 -2.06
CA ALA A 58 -2.54 9.51 -2.02
C ALA A 58 -1.48 8.75 -2.81
N ALA A 59 -0.87 7.73 -2.18
CA ALA A 59 0.10 6.84 -2.83
C ALA A 59 -0.52 6.02 -3.96
N ALA A 60 -1.78 5.59 -3.79
CA ALA A 60 -2.55 4.86 -4.79
C ALA A 60 -4.04 5.16 -4.66
N ARG A 61 -4.82 4.81 -5.70
CA ARG A 61 -6.29 4.81 -5.60
C ARG A 61 -6.70 3.63 -4.72
N TYR A 62 -7.35 3.91 -3.59
CA TYR A 62 -7.91 2.86 -2.74
C TYR A 62 -9.16 2.26 -3.40
N GLY A 63 -9.04 1.01 -3.86
CA GLY A 63 -10.10 0.23 -4.51
C GLY A 63 -9.62 -1.19 -4.78
N ASP A 64 -10.57 -2.11 -4.93
CA ASP A 64 -10.39 -3.50 -5.40
C ASP A 64 -9.08 -4.14 -4.93
N GLU A 65 -8.12 -4.38 -5.84
CA GLU A 65 -6.87 -5.05 -5.53
C GLU A 65 -5.96 -4.24 -4.61
N VAL A 66 -5.89 -2.92 -4.76
CA VAL A 66 -5.07 -2.06 -3.87
C VAL A 66 -5.61 -2.14 -2.44
N ARG A 67 -6.93 -2.12 -2.29
CA ARG A 67 -7.59 -2.33 -1.00
C ARG A 67 -7.25 -3.71 -0.44
N ALA A 68 -7.32 -4.76 -1.26
CA ALA A 68 -7.03 -6.13 -0.83
C ALA A 68 -5.57 -6.28 -0.33
N VAL A 69 -4.60 -5.69 -1.03
CA VAL A 69 -3.17 -5.65 -0.64
C VAL A 69 -2.98 -4.93 0.69
N VAL A 70 -3.57 -3.74 0.86
CA VAL A 70 -3.44 -2.97 2.13
C VAL A 70 -4.01 -3.77 3.30
N LEU A 71 -5.19 -4.38 3.13
CA LEU A 71 -5.80 -5.20 4.18
C LEU A 71 -5.02 -6.50 4.44
N ALA A 72 -4.39 -7.08 3.41
CA ALA A 72 -3.52 -8.25 3.59
C ALA A 72 -2.35 -7.90 4.52
N HIS A 73 -1.72 -6.75 4.28
CA HIS A 73 -0.61 -6.28 5.10
C HIS A 73 -1.06 -5.87 6.51
N LYS A 74 -2.08 -5.01 6.64
CA LYS A 74 -2.50 -4.45 7.94
C LYS A 74 -3.13 -5.50 8.86
N GLU A 75 -3.97 -6.37 8.31
CA GLU A 75 -4.90 -7.18 9.12
C GLU A 75 -4.64 -8.68 9.03
N ARG A 76 -4.03 -9.16 7.94
CA ARG A 76 -3.80 -10.60 7.70
C ARG A 76 -2.35 -11.03 7.87
N GLY A 77 -1.47 -10.08 8.17
CA GLY A 77 -0.07 -10.35 8.47
C GLY A 77 0.75 -10.72 7.25
N ALA A 78 0.40 -10.27 6.05
CA ALA A 78 1.26 -10.41 4.87
C ALA A 78 2.43 -9.42 4.95
N LEU A 79 3.51 -9.81 5.64
CA LEU A 79 4.64 -8.91 5.94
C LEU A 79 5.51 -8.63 4.71
N GLY A 80 5.57 -9.54 3.74
CA GLY A 80 6.30 -9.34 2.48
C GLY A 80 5.81 -8.16 1.66
N LEU A 81 4.56 -7.74 1.86
CA LEU A 81 3.96 -6.54 1.28
C LEU A 81 4.49 -5.22 1.86
N ALA A 82 5.26 -5.23 2.96
CA ALA A 82 5.81 -4.03 3.56
C ALA A 82 6.68 -3.22 2.59
N ARG A 83 7.54 -3.90 1.81
CA ARG A 83 8.42 -3.25 0.84
C ARG A 83 7.65 -2.56 -0.30
N PRO A 84 6.75 -3.23 -1.06
CA PRO A 84 6.01 -2.57 -2.13
C PRO A 84 5.10 -1.43 -1.61
N LEU A 85 4.46 -1.59 -0.45
CA LEU A 85 3.68 -0.52 0.17
C LEU A 85 4.56 0.66 0.62
N GLY A 86 5.73 0.36 1.19
CA GLY A 86 6.72 1.37 1.57
C GLY A 86 7.25 2.16 0.38
N THR A 87 7.49 1.51 -0.77
CA THR A 87 7.87 2.19 -2.02
C THR A 87 6.79 3.16 -2.50
N ALA A 88 5.52 2.73 -2.47
CA ALA A 88 4.39 3.59 -2.83
C ALA A 88 4.27 4.79 -1.88
N LEU A 89 4.43 4.57 -0.57
CA LEU A 89 4.43 5.62 0.44
C LEU A 89 5.58 6.62 0.23
N ALA A 90 6.80 6.12 -0.02
CA ALA A 90 7.96 6.96 -0.28
C ALA A 90 7.74 7.88 -1.50
N ALA A 91 7.11 7.36 -2.56
CA ALA A 91 6.75 8.17 -3.74
C ALA A 91 5.75 9.29 -3.39
N ALA A 92 4.79 9.04 -2.49
CA ALA A 92 3.87 10.07 -2.01
C ALA A 92 4.56 11.13 -1.14
N VAL A 93 5.46 10.71 -0.24
CA VAL A 93 6.24 11.61 0.62
C VAL A 93 7.09 12.56 -0.23
N GLN A 94 7.72 12.07 -1.30
CA GLN A 94 8.50 12.90 -2.22
C GLN A 94 7.68 14.02 -2.89
N ARG A 95 6.36 13.83 -3.06
CA ARG A 95 5.48 14.86 -3.62
C ARG A 95 5.18 16.02 -2.67
N VAL A 96 5.44 15.84 -1.37
CA VAL A 96 5.25 16.91 -0.37
C VAL A 96 6.30 18.01 -0.54
N GLY A 97 7.47 17.70 -1.13
CA GLY A 97 8.49 18.69 -1.47
C GLY A 97 9.21 19.30 -0.25
N VAL A 98 9.28 18.57 0.86
CA VAL A 98 10.00 18.97 2.07
C VAL A 98 11.52 18.87 1.87
N THR A 99 12.24 19.93 2.22
CA THR A 99 13.70 19.96 2.25
C THR A 99 14.19 19.66 3.67
N GLY A 100 14.86 18.52 3.86
CA GLY A 100 15.40 18.10 5.16
C GLY A 100 14.82 16.75 5.64
N PRO A 101 15.12 16.36 6.90
CA PRO A 101 14.64 15.11 7.47
C PRO A 101 13.11 15.05 7.53
N VAL A 102 12.54 13.89 7.21
CA VAL A 102 11.09 13.64 7.28
C VAL A 102 10.80 12.64 8.39
N LEU A 103 9.93 13.01 9.33
CA LEU A 103 9.37 12.10 10.32
C LEU A 103 7.99 11.63 9.87
N LEU A 104 7.81 10.31 9.75
CA LEU A 104 6.50 9.71 9.45
C LEU A 104 5.77 9.44 10.76
N VAL A 105 4.59 10.04 10.93
CA VAL A 105 3.74 9.84 12.10
C VAL A 105 2.51 9.00 11.68
N PRO A 106 2.35 7.76 12.19
CA PRO A 106 1.16 6.98 11.92
C PRO A 106 -0.05 7.61 12.63
N VAL A 107 -1.16 7.74 11.90
CA VAL A 107 -2.45 8.16 12.45
C VAL A 107 -3.31 6.89 12.61
N PRO A 108 -3.88 6.64 13.82
CA PRO A 108 -4.72 5.47 14.08
C PRO A 108 -6.06 5.49 13.30
#